data_AF-A0A7G2DX74-F1
#
_entry.id   AF-A0A7G2DX74-F1
#
_cell.length_a   1.000
_cell.length_b   1.000
_cell.length_c   1.000
_cell.angle_alpha   90.00
_cell.angle_beta   90.00
_cell.angle_gamma   90.00
#
_symmetry.space_group_name_H-M   'P 1'
#
loop_
_entity.id
_entity.type
_entity.pdbx_description
1 polymer ?
#
loop_
_entity_poly.entity_id
_entity_poly.type
_entity_poly.pdbx_seq_one_letter_code
_entity_poly.pdbx_strand_id
1 'polypeptide(L)'
;MASSCDSWMRKENEALKLSEEIDGMILERSSLAETSSYALRHASSMRKKITILATRVETLKNLLAESQGKSISGEEMIRRKVTFENLRSKANQMASALDMLKFSNIDILLRPEKDDIMSRVIGLDNQGIVGLHRQVMKGKLVLS
;
A
#
# COMPACT_ATOMS: atom_id res chain seq x y z
N MET A 1 33.38 -13.88 4.78
CA MET A 1 32.63 -13.41 5.97
C MET A 1 32.63 -11.90 5.92
N ALA A 2 31.52 -11.26 5.57
CA ALA A 2 31.43 -9.80 5.68
C ALA A 2 31.60 -9.42 7.16
N SER A 3 32.32 -8.33 7.47
CA SER A 3 32.45 -7.90 8.86
C SER A 3 31.05 -7.66 9.44
N SER A 4 30.82 -8.04 10.69
CA SER A 4 29.55 -7.78 11.39
C SER A 4 29.20 -6.28 11.35
N CYS A 5 30.22 -5.42 11.26
CA CYS A 5 30.06 -3.98 11.06
C CYS A 5 29.50 -3.63 9.67
N ASP A 6 30.03 -4.25 8.61
CA ASP A 6 29.58 -4.03 7.22
C ASP A 6 28.14 -4.52 7.02
N SER A 7 27.78 -5.62 7.70
CA SER A 7 26.41 -6.16 7.67
C SER A 7 25.42 -5.22 8.36
N TRP A 8 25.78 -4.70 9.53
CA TRP A 8 24.97 -3.72 10.26
C TRP A 8 24.75 -2.46 9.41
N MET A 9 25.83 -1.83 8.97
CA MET A 9 25.79 -0.54 8.26
C MET A 9 24.97 -0.62 6.98
N ARG A 10 25.06 -1.75 6.25
CA ARG A 10 24.25 -1.99 5.06
C ARG A 10 22.76 -2.09 5.40
N LYS A 11 22.40 -2.88 6.41
CA LYS A 11 21.00 -3.09 6.80
C LYS A 11 20.37 -1.84 7.42
N GLU A 12 21.15 -1.06 8.15
CA GLU A 12 20.77 0.26 8.66
C GLU A 12 20.43 1.21 7.50
N ASN A 13 21.33 1.34 6.52
CA ASN A 13 21.11 2.20 5.35
C ASN A 13 19.91 1.75 4.49
N GLU A 14 19.72 0.44 4.31
CA GLU A 14 18.54 -0.13 3.63
C GLU A 14 17.22 0.19 4.36
N ALA A 15 17.25 0.23 5.70
CA ALA A 15 16.09 0.58 6.51
C ALA A 15 15.81 2.09 6.49
N LEU A 16 16.85 2.93 6.57
CA LEU A 16 16.75 4.39 6.49
C LEU A 16 16.16 4.85 5.16
N LYS A 17 16.70 4.37 4.04
CA LYS A 17 16.19 4.72 2.70
C LYS A 17 14.73 4.32 2.51
N LEU A 18 14.36 3.12 2.97
CA LEU A 18 12.97 2.67 2.89
C LEU A 18 12.04 3.52 3.77
N SER A 19 12.53 3.95 4.93
CA SER A 19 11.79 4.86 5.79
C SER A 19 11.56 6.22 5.12
N GLU A 20 12.58 6.81 4.51
CA GLU A 20 12.44 8.08 3.77
C GLU A 20 11.47 7.95 2.59
N GLU A 21 11.53 6.83 1.88
CA GLU A 21 10.60 6.54 0.79
C GLU A 21 9.15 6.44 1.28
N ILE A 22 8.91 5.82 2.44
CA ILE A 22 7.57 5.77 3.05
C ILE A 22 7.12 7.17 3.49
N ASP A 23 8.00 8.00 4.07
CA ASP A 23 7.65 9.39 4.40
C ASP A 23 7.21 10.16 3.15
N GLY A 24 7.94 10.01 2.04
CA GLY A 24 7.55 10.59 0.76
C GLY A 24 6.17 10.13 0.30
N MET A 25 5.87 8.83 0.44
CA MET A 25 4.55 8.28 0.11
C MET A 25 3.43 8.76 1.04
N ILE A 26 3.72 8.98 2.32
CA ILE A 26 2.75 9.54 3.29
C ILE A 26 2.45 11.00 2.92
N LEU A 27 3.48 11.80 2.63
CA LEU A 27 3.31 13.20 2.20
C LEU A 27 2.54 13.31 0.88
N GLU A 28 2.86 12.46 -0.10
CA GLU A 28 2.12 12.39 -1.37
C GLU A 28 0.66 11.97 -1.13
N ARG A 29 0.42 11.00 -0.22
CA ARG A 29 -0.96 10.58 0.08
C ARG A 29 -1.76 11.68 0.76
N SER A 30 -1.15 12.49 1.62
CA SER A 30 -1.82 13.63 2.27
C SER A 30 -2.25 14.71 1.27
N SER A 31 -1.67 14.76 0.07
CA SER A 31 -2.05 15.73 -0.98
C SER A 31 -3.04 15.17 -2.01
N LEU A 32 -3.29 13.85 -2.02
CA LEU A 32 -4.20 13.19 -2.96
C LEU A 32 -5.63 13.13 -2.41
N ALA A 33 -6.61 13.37 -3.27
CA ALA A 33 -8.01 13.12 -2.94
C ALA A 33 -8.25 11.63 -2.66
N GLU A 34 -8.88 11.33 -1.51
CA GLU A 34 -9.00 9.99 -0.90
C GLU A 34 -9.75 8.95 -1.77
N THR A 35 -10.46 9.39 -2.82
CA THR A 35 -11.36 8.58 -3.65
C THR A 35 -10.77 8.07 -4.96
N SER A 36 -9.53 8.42 -5.30
CA SER A 36 -8.94 7.97 -6.56
C SER A 36 -8.45 6.51 -6.50
N SER A 37 -8.63 5.74 -7.59
CA SER A 37 -8.02 4.41 -7.76
C SER A 37 -6.49 4.43 -7.54
N TYR A 38 -5.86 5.57 -7.84
CA TYR A 38 -4.46 5.85 -7.56
C TYR A 38 -4.17 5.87 -6.05
N ALA A 39 -5.00 6.53 -5.23
CA ALA A 39 -4.85 6.56 -3.77
C ALA A 39 -4.94 5.16 -3.13
N LEU A 40 -5.84 4.28 -3.61
CA LEU A 40 -5.95 2.90 -3.13
C LEU A 40 -4.72 2.05 -3.47
N ARG A 41 -4.20 2.19 -4.71
CA ARG A 41 -2.96 1.53 -5.14
C ARG A 41 -1.76 2.03 -4.33
N HIS A 42 -1.68 3.34 -4.10
CA HIS A 42 -0.67 3.97 -3.25
C HIS A 42 -0.69 3.42 -1.83
N ALA A 43 -1.87 3.35 -1.20
CA ALA A 43 -2.04 2.78 0.13
C ALA A 43 -1.63 1.29 0.21
N SER A 44 -1.88 0.51 -0.84
CA SER A 44 -1.43 -0.89 -0.93
C SER A 44 0.09 -1.00 -1.05
N SER A 45 0.71 -0.18 -1.91
CA SER A 45 2.16 -0.12 -2.07
C SER A 45 2.85 0.30 -0.76
N MET A 46 2.32 1.35 -0.10
CA MET A 46 2.81 1.84 1.18
C MET A 46 2.72 0.78 2.28
N ARG A 47 1.61 0.02 2.34
CA ARG A 47 1.46 -1.15 3.23
C ARG A 47 2.57 -2.17 3.08
N LYS A 48 2.87 -2.54 1.83
CA LYS A 48 3.94 -3.51 1.52
C LYS A 48 5.29 -2.99 1.99
N LYS A 49 5.60 -1.71 1.74
CA LYS A 49 6.85 -1.09 2.20
C LYS A 49 6.96 -1.03 3.72
N ILE A 50 5.90 -0.64 4.44
CA ILE A 50 5.89 -0.65 5.91
C ILE A 50 6.15 -2.07 6.45
N THR A 51 5.55 -3.09 5.83
CA THR A 51 5.79 -4.49 6.22
C THR A 51 7.25 -4.89 6.01
N ILE A 52 7.86 -4.52 4.88
CA ILE A 52 9.28 -4.78 4.62
C ILE A 52 10.16 -4.04 5.64
N LEU A 53 9.82 -2.80 5.99
CA LEU A 53 10.55 -2.03 7.00
C LEU A 53 10.50 -2.72 8.36
N ALA A 54 9.33 -3.22 8.79
CA ALA A 54 9.20 -3.98 10.03
C ALA A 54 10.11 -5.22 10.06
N THR A 55 10.17 -5.99 8.96
CA THR A 55 11.09 -7.12 8.83
C THR A 55 12.57 -6.71 8.90
N ARG A 56 12.92 -5.55 8.33
CA ARG A 56 14.30 -5.02 8.41
C ARG A 56 14.66 -4.56 9.82
N VAL A 57 13.73 -3.93 10.54
CA VAL A 57 13.90 -3.58 11.96
C VAL A 57 14.12 -4.84 12.80
N GLU A 58 13.35 -5.91 12.54
CA GLU A 58 13.55 -7.20 13.21
C GLU A 58 14.93 -7.81 12.90
N THR A 59 15.38 -7.69 11.64
CA THR A 59 16.74 -8.12 11.25
C THR A 59 17.82 -7.35 12.00
N LEU A 60 17.65 -6.02 12.13
CA LEU A 60 18.57 -5.18 12.91
C LEU A 60 18.57 -5.56 14.39
N LYS A 61 17.42 -5.89 14.97
CA LYS A 61 17.32 -6.39 16.35
C LYS A 61 18.16 -7.67 16.53
N ASN A 62 18.08 -8.60 15.59
CA ASN A 62 18.86 -9.84 15.63
C ASN A 62 20.36 -9.57 15.50
N LEU A 63 20.76 -8.70 14.56
CA LEU A 63 22.16 -8.29 14.42
C LEU A 63 22.69 -7.59 15.68
N LEU A 64 21.84 -6.81 16.36
CA LEU A 64 22.20 -6.17 17.62
C LEU A 64 22.44 -7.22 18.72
N ALA A 65 21.55 -8.21 18.85
CA ALA A 65 21.72 -9.31 19.80
C ALA A 65 22.99 -10.13 19.51
N GLU A 66 23.25 -10.48 18.25
CA GLU A 66 24.47 -11.17 17.83
C GLU A 66 25.76 -10.35 18.06
N SER A 67 25.62 -9.04 18.24
CA SER A 67 26.74 -8.13 18.48
C SER A 67 27.07 -7.96 19.96
N GLN A 68 26.15 -8.33 20.87
CA GLN A 68 26.39 -8.38 22.31
C GLN A 68 27.34 -9.55 22.64
N GLY A 69 28.63 -9.24 22.75
CA GLY A 69 29.70 -10.23 22.99
C GLY A 69 30.83 -10.21 21.96
N LYS A 70 30.71 -9.40 20.90
CA LYS A 70 31.79 -9.15 19.93
C LYS A 70 32.60 -7.92 20.34
N SER A 71 33.85 -7.82 19.87
CA SER A 71 34.76 -6.68 20.11
C SER A 71 34.29 -5.44 19.34
N ILE A 72 33.24 -4.79 19.84
CA ILE A 72 32.66 -3.55 19.31
C ILE A 72 32.81 -2.49 20.41
N SER A 73 33.22 -1.27 20.04
CA SER A 73 33.31 -0.16 21.00
C SER A 73 31.94 0.10 21.65
N GLY A 74 31.95 0.42 22.95
CA GLY A 74 30.73 0.76 23.69
C GLY A 74 29.97 1.92 23.05
N GLU A 75 30.67 2.93 22.54
CA GLU A 75 30.06 4.08 21.84
C GLU A 75 29.33 3.64 20.57
N GLU A 76 29.93 2.74 19.79
CA GLU A 76 29.34 2.20 18.57
C GLU A 76 28.12 1.35 18.89
N MET A 77 28.18 0.52 19.93
CA MET A 77 27.03 -0.25 20.42
C MET A 77 25.87 0.67 20.84
N ILE A 78 26.16 1.78 21.52
CA ILE A 78 25.16 2.77 21.92
C ILE A 78 24.54 3.43 20.67
N ARG A 79 25.35 3.86 19.69
CA ARG A 79 24.82 4.41 18.43
C ARG A 79 23.86 3.44 17.74
N ARG A 80 24.25 2.16 17.62
CA ARG A 80 23.41 1.13 17.01
C ARG A 80 22.07 0.96 17.71
N LYS A 81 22.07 0.96 19.05
CA LYS A 81 20.85 0.92 19.85
C LYS A 81 19.96 2.14 19.60
N VAL A 82 20.55 3.34 19.61
CA VAL A 82 19.79 4.58 19.36
C VAL A 82 19.17 4.58 17.97
N THR A 83 19.93 4.26 16.92
CA THR A 83 19.36 4.21 15.56
C THR A 83 18.28 3.15 15.42
N PHE A 84 18.49 1.97 16.04
CA PHE A 84 17.47 0.91 16.05
C PHE A 84 16.15 1.37 16.69
N GLU A 85 16.21 1.99 17.88
CA GLU A 85 15.00 2.46 18.55
C GLU A 85 14.29 3.57 17.76
N ASN A 86 15.05 4.46 17.10
CA ASN A 86 14.50 5.47 16.22
C ASN A 86 13.76 4.85 15.03
N LEU A 87 14.37 3.87 14.35
CA LEU A 87 13.74 3.15 13.23
C LEU A 87 12.49 2.38 13.67
N ARG A 88 12.54 1.75 14.85
CA ARG A 88 11.40 1.04 15.43
C ARG A 88 10.24 1.97 15.75
N SER A 89 10.51 3.09 16.42
CA SER A 89 9.51 4.12 16.72
C SER A 89 8.88 4.65 15.44
N LYS A 90 9.70 4.93 14.42
CA LYS A 90 9.23 5.42 13.12
C LYS A 90 8.38 4.40 12.37
N ALA A 91 8.77 3.12 12.34
CA ALA A 91 7.97 2.06 11.74
C ALA A 91 6.59 1.93 12.42
N ASN A 92 6.53 2.05 13.76
CA ASN A 92 5.27 2.06 14.50
C ASN A 92 4.41 3.28 14.16
N GLN A 93 5.01 4.47 14.06
CA GLN A 93 4.30 5.69 13.66
C GLN A 93 3.71 5.55 12.25
N MET A 94 4.47 5.01 11.29
CA MET A 94 4.00 4.78 9.92
C MET A 94 2.85 3.76 9.87
N ALA A 95 2.92 2.70 10.68
CA ALA A 95 1.83 1.74 10.81
C ALA A 95 0.55 2.40 11.35
N SER A 96 0.66 3.22 12.40
CA SER A 96 -0.47 3.97 12.96
C SER A 96 -1.06 4.98 11.97
N ALA A 97 -0.22 5.71 11.23
CA ALA A 97 -0.66 6.65 10.20
C ALA A 97 -1.47 5.94 9.11
N LEU A 98 -1.01 4.76 8.69
CA LEU A 98 -1.74 3.93 7.74
C LEU A 98 -3.08 3.45 8.29
N ASP A 99 -3.16 3.05 9.56
CA ASP A 99 -4.42 2.60 10.17
C ASP A 99 -5.44 3.73 10.27
N MET A 100 -5.04 4.94 10.67
CA MET A 100 -5.91 6.12 10.60
C MET A 100 -6.47 6.32 9.19
N LEU A 101 -5.61 6.21 8.18
CA LEU A 101 -6.02 6.35 6.79
C LEU A 101 -6.91 5.20 6.26
N LYS A 102 -7.01 4.06 6.96
CA LYS A 102 -8.02 3.03 6.64
C LYS A 102 -9.39 3.47 7.13
N PHE A 103 -9.48 4.02 8.34
CA PHE A 103 -10.73 4.47 8.93
C PHE A 103 -11.34 5.66 8.17
N SER A 104 -10.52 6.64 7.74
CA SER A 104 -11.00 7.76 6.90
C SER A 104 -11.62 7.29 5.59
N ASN A 105 -11.01 6.30 4.93
CA ASN A 105 -11.54 5.75 3.68
C ASN A 105 -12.85 4.97 3.85
N ILE A 106 -13.07 4.31 5.01
CA ILE A 106 -14.34 3.63 5.30
C ILE A 106 -15.47 4.64 5.51
N ASP A 107 -15.21 5.76 6.18
CA ASP A 107 -16.19 6.83 6.37
C ASP A 107 -16.73 7.39 5.04
N ILE A 108 -15.85 7.52 4.04
CA ILE A 108 -16.25 7.91 2.67
C ILE A 108 -17.08 6.84 1.98
N LEU A 109 -16.71 5.56 2.11
CA LEU A 109 -17.46 4.43 1.54
C LEU A 109 -18.81 4.21 2.22
N LEU A 110 -18.96 4.66 3.47
CA LEU A 110 -20.22 4.63 4.23
C LEU A 110 -21.13 5.82 3.90
N ARG A 111 -20.62 6.87 3.24
CA ARG A 111 -21.48 7.87 2.64
C ARG A 111 -22.22 7.19 1.48
N PRO A 112 -23.56 7.15 1.48
CA PRO A 112 -24.28 6.62 0.33
C PRO A 112 -23.88 7.47 -0.87
N GLU A 113 -23.10 6.90 -1.79
CA GLU A 113 -22.95 7.44 -3.14
C GLU A 113 -24.37 7.45 -3.73
N LYS A 114 -25.04 8.59 -3.62
CA LYS A 114 -26.25 8.90 -4.38
C LYS A 114 -25.85 9.19 -5.83
N ASP A 115 -25.08 8.30 -6.44
CA ASP A 115 -24.99 8.27 -7.88
C ASP A 115 -25.93 7.19 -8.36
N ASP A 116 -27.03 7.69 -8.86
CA ASP A 116 -28.21 7.03 -9.38
C ASP A 116 -27.87 6.25 -10.68
N ILE A 117 -26.98 5.26 -10.56
CA ILE A 117 -26.61 4.35 -11.65
C ILE A 117 -27.85 3.54 -12.09
N MET A 118 -28.77 3.29 -11.16
CA MET A 118 -30.04 2.59 -11.43
C MET A 118 -31.02 3.44 -12.25
N SER A 119 -31.05 4.78 -12.11
CA SER A 119 -31.88 5.65 -12.95
C SER A 119 -31.45 5.66 -14.43
N ARG A 120 -30.16 5.46 -14.73
CA ARG A 120 -29.69 5.37 -16.13
C ARG A 120 -30.21 4.14 -16.88
N VAL A 121 -30.64 3.09 -16.18
CA VAL A 121 -31.09 1.82 -16.78
C VAL A 121 -32.62 1.75 -16.94
N ILE A 122 -33.39 2.59 -16.24
CA ILE A 122 -34.88 2.56 -16.26
C ILE A 122 -35.48 3.01 -17.61
N GLY A 123 -34.68 3.53 -18.55
CA GLY A 123 -35.14 3.98 -19.88
C GLY A 123 -34.80 3.07 -21.06
N LEU A 124 -34.10 1.95 -20.88
CA LEU A 124 -33.76 1.03 -21.98
C LEU A 124 -34.87 -0.02 -22.17
N ASP A 125 -35.98 0.41 -22.76
CA ASP A 125 -37.02 -0.50 -23.24
C ASP A 125 -36.50 -1.30 -24.45
N ASN A 126 -36.57 -2.63 -24.38
CA ASN A 126 -36.04 -3.56 -25.36
C ASN A 126 -36.89 -3.68 -26.64
N GLN A 127 -37.82 -2.74 -26.89
CA GLN A 127 -38.76 -2.79 -28.02
C GLN A 127 -38.09 -2.80 -29.40
N GLY A 128 -36.86 -2.29 -29.55
CA GLY A 128 -36.15 -2.27 -30.83
C GLY A 128 -35.51 -3.60 -31.24
N ILE A 129 -35.10 -4.44 -30.27
CA ILE A 129 -34.31 -5.65 -30.54
C ILE A 129 -35.18 -6.80 -31.10
N VAL A 130 -36.46 -6.85 -30.75
CA VAL A 130 -37.38 -7.91 -31.21
C VAL A 130 -37.79 -7.71 -32.68
N GLY A 131 -37.79 -6.47 -33.19
CA GLY A 131 -38.12 -6.15 -34.58
C GLY A 131 -37.10 -6.67 -35.60
N LEU A 132 -35.81 -6.53 -35.28
CA LEU A 132 -34.70 -6.97 -36.14
C LEU A 132 -34.64 -8.50 -36.29
N HIS A 133 -34.95 -9.25 -35.23
CA HIS A 133 -35.02 -10.72 -35.31
C HIS A 133 -36.18 -11.18 -36.23
N ARG A 134 -37.31 -10.49 -36.22
CA ARG A 134 -38.49 -10.86 -37.04
C ARG A 134 -38.26 -10.63 -38.55
N GLN A 135 -37.42 -9.67 -38.95
CA GLN A 135 -37.09 -9.46 -40.37
C GLN A 135 -36.08 -10.48 -40.92
N VAL A 136 -35.09 -10.88 -40.12
CA VAL A 136 -34.07 -11.84 -40.57
C VAL A 136 -34.66 -13.25 -40.76
N MET A 137 -35.67 -13.66 -39.97
CA MET A 137 -36.31 -14.98 -40.14
C MET A 137 -37.24 -15.10 -41.36
N LYS A 138 -37.71 -14.00 -41.97
CA LYS A 138 -38.58 -14.04 -43.16
C LYS A 138 -37.82 -14.10 -44.49
N GLY A 139 -36.51 -13.84 -44.51
CA GLY A 139 -35.71 -13.78 -45.75
C GLY A 139 -35.11 -15.11 -46.22
N LYS A 140 -35.32 -16.24 -45.52
CA LYS A 140 -34.67 -17.54 -45.79
C LYS A 140 -35.58 -18.64 -46.35
N LEU A 141 -36.75 -18.30 -46.89
CA LEU A 141 -37.66 -19.27 -47.51
C LEU A 141 -38.19 -18.78 -48.87
N VAL A 142 -37.32 -18.61 -49.86
CA VAL A 142 -37.67 -18.77 -51.29
C VAL A 142 -36.46 -19.34 -52.01
N LEU A 143 -36.33 -20.66 -52.02
CA LEU A 143 -35.55 -21.43 -53.02
C LEU A 143 -36.24 -22.79 -53.20
N SER A 144 -37.24 -22.82 -54.08
CA SER A 144 -37.59 -23.94 -54.97
C SER A 144 -38.60 -23.43 -55.99
#